data_AF-A0A146LWE0-F1
#
_entry.id   AF-A0A146LWE0-F1
#
_cell.length_a   1.000
_cell.length_b   1.000
_cell.length_c   1.000
_cell.angle_alpha   90.00
_cell.angle_beta   90.00
_cell.angle_gamma   90.00
#
_symmetry.space_group_name_H-M   'P 1'
#
loop_
_entity.id
_entity.type
_entity.pdbx_description
1 polymer ?
#
loop_
_entity_poly.entity_id
_entity_poly.type
_entity_poly.pdbx_seq_one_letter_code
_entity_poly.pdbx_strand_id
1 'polypeptide(L)'
;NTAGNSQVKRKIKKSDVIVKKSGMYACARCGKLYKLKSSLNRHLRYECGHEPQFHCTVCPYRAKLREHLKSHYAAKHVTTIVSDPDTEYDHVVLLTGSAYE
;
A
#
# COMPACT_ATOMS: atom_id res chain seq x y z
N ASN A 1 40.26 -3.02 -30.34
CA ASN A 1 39.63 -1.87 -29.63
C ASN A 1 38.13 -2.08 -29.48
N THR A 2 37.70 -2.89 -28.52
CA THR A 2 36.28 -3.00 -28.16
C THR A 2 36.20 -3.08 -26.63
N ALA A 3 36.07 -1.91 -26.01
CA ALA A 3 35.91 -1.77 -24.57
C ALA A 3 34.50 -2.26 -24.19
N GLY A 4 34.44 -3.33 -23.38
CA GLY A 4 33.20 -3.87 -22.82
C GLY A 4 32.56 -2.85 -21.89
N ASN A 5 31.36 -2.39 -22.25
CA ASN A 5 30.57 -1.49 -21.42
C ASN A 5 29.90 -2.30 -20.30
N SER A 6 30.60 -2.46 -19.18
CA SER A 6 30.10 -3.06 -17.95
C SER A 6 28.94 -2.23 -17.39
N GLN A 7 27.72 -2.67 -17.64
CA GLN A 7 26.50 -2.08 -17.10
C GLN A 7 26.43 -2.29 -15.58
N VAL A 8 26.99 -1.37 -14.81
CA VAL A 8 26.86 -1.34 -13.35
C VAL A 8 25.43 -0.93 -13.00
N LYS A 9 24.54 -1.91 -12.78
CA LYS A 9 23.22 -1.67 -12.17
C LYS A 9 23.43 -1.25 -10.71
N ARG A 10 23.68 0.05 -10.48
CA ARG A 10 23.81 0.61 -9.13
C ARG A 10 22.49 0.39 -8.38
N LYS A 11 22.50 -0.49 -7.37
CA LYS A 11 21.37 -0.70 -6.46
C LYS A 11 21.14 0.59 -5.67
N ILE A 12 20.09 1.34 -6.00
CA ILE A 12 19.70 2.57 -5.28
C ILE A 12 19.45 2.20 -3.82
N LYS A 13 20.20 2.77 -2.88
CA LYS A 13 20.03 2.45 -1.45
C LYS A 13 18.81 3.19 -0.93
N LYS A 14 18.10 2.59 0.03
CA LYS A 14 16.92 3.21 0.68
C LYS A 14 17.22 4.59 1.29
N SER A 15 18.47 4.82 1.72
CA SER A 15 18.96 6.11 2.21
C SER A 15 18.95 7.21 1.15
N ASP A 16 19.19 6.86 -0.11
CA ASP A 16 19.36 7.82 -1.20
C ASP A 16 18.01 8.42 -1.65
N VAL A 17 16.90 7.79 -1.22
CA VAL A 17 15.53 8.23 -1.52
C VAL A 17 14.93 9.04 -0.36
N ILE A 18 15.62 9.10 0.79
CA ILE A 18 15.16 9.78 2.00
C ILE A 18 16.03 11.01 2.25
N VAL A 19 15.43 12.20 2.19
CA VAL A 19 16.12 13.46 2.50
C VAL A 19 15.66 13.96 3.86
N LYS A 20 16.58 14.23 4.80
CA LYS A 20 16.23 14.85 6.09
C LYS A 20 16.18 16.37 5.92
N LYS A 21 15.05 17.01 6.26
CA LYS A 21 14.84 18.46 6.16
C LYS A 21 14.22 19.01 7.45
N SER A 22 14.96 19.81 8.20
CA SER A 22 14.50 20.54 9.41
C SER A 22 13.54 19.75 10.31
N GLY A 23 13.96 18.57 10.79
CA GLY A 23 13.14 17.70 11.65
C GLY A 23 12.10 16.83 10.93
N MET A 24 11.94 16.98 9.62
CA MET A 24 11.09 16.14 8.77
C MET A 24 11.92 15.25 7.83
N TYR A 25 11.26 14.26 7.24
CA TYR A 25 11.79 13.34 6.25
C TYR A 25 11.04 13.51 4.94
N ALA A 26 11.76 13.84 3.87
CA ALA A 26 11.22 14.05 2.55
C ALA A 26 11.53 12.87 1.62
N CYS A 27 10.58 12.54 0.74
CA CYS A 27 10.80 11.62 -0.35
C CYS A 27 11.52 12.33 -1.52
N ALA A 28 12.69 11.84 -1.93
CA ALA A 28 13.41 12.42 -3.06
C ALA A 28 12.70 12.23 -4.42
N ARG A 29 11.82 11.23 -4.54
CA ARG A 29 11.10 10.93 -5.80
C ARG A 29 9.88 11.83 -6.02
N CYS A 30 9.14 12.14 -4.97
CA CYS A 30 7.85 12.85 -5.09
C CYS A 30 7.81 14.16 -4.27
N GLY A 31 8.83 14.44 -3.46
CA GLY A 31 8.93 15.65 -2.64
C GLY A 31 8.06 15.67 -1.38
N LYS A 32 7.26 14.62 -1.12
CA LYS A 32 6.38 14.59 0.07
C LYS A 32 7.17 14.60 1.38
N LEU A 33 6.68 15.39 2.33
CA LEU A 33 7.27 15.59 3.66
C LEU A 33 6.49 14.78 4.71
N TYR A 34 7.24 14.15 5.61
CA TYR A 34 6.70 13.35 6.69
C TYR A 34 7.39 13.73 8.00
N LYS A 35 6.62 13.83 9.09
CA LYS A 35 7.17 14.08 10.43
C LYS A 35 8.04 12.91 10.93
N LEU A 36 7.68 11.68 10.55
CA LEU A 36 8.33 10.46 11.01
C LEU A 36 9.00 9.71 9.86
N LYS A 37 10.17 9.13 10.14
CA LYS A 37 10.91 8.28 9.20
C LYS A 37 10.12 7.02 8.84
N SER A 38 9.36 6.46 9.78
CA SER A 38 8.50 5.29 9.58
C SER A 38 7.41 5.57 8.54
N SER A 39 6.76 6.73 8.62
CA SER A 39 5.74 7.16 7.66
C SER A 39 6.32 7.32 6.25
N LEU A 40 7.49 7.96 6.12
CA LEU A 40 8.17 8.04 4.82
C LEU A 40 8.57 6.65 4.30
N ASN A 41 9.05 5.76 5.16
CA ASN A 41 9.46 4.41 4.74
C ASN A 41 8.25 3.56 4.29
N ARG A 42 7.07 3.78 4.87
CA ARG A 42 5.80 3.19 4.41
C ARG A 42 5.39 3.75 3.06
N HIS A 43 5.45 5.07 2.92
CA HIS A 43 5.20 5.77 1.66
C HIS A 43 6.09 5.23 0.54
N LEU A 44 7.40 5.10 0.77
CA LEU A 44 8.34 4.59 -0.21
C LEU A 44 8.08 3.13 -0.61
N ARG A 45 7.49 2.32 0.27
CA ARG A 45 7.20 0.90 0.01
C ARG A 45 5.91 0.67 -0.75
N TYR A 46 4.86 1.44 -0.46
CA TYR A 46 3.50 1.09 -0.90
C TYR A 46 2.80 2.20 -1.67
N GLU A 47 3.31 3.44 -1.64
CA GLU A 47 2.64 4.56 -2.27
C GLU A 47 3.46 5.21 -3.38
N CYS A 48 4.78 5.35 -3.17
CA CYS A 48 5.66 6.13 -4.04
C CYS A 48 6.01 5.35 -5.30
N GLY A 49 5.29 5.60 -6.38
CA GLY A 49 5.46 4.88 -7.64
C GLY A 49 4.79 3.51 -7.66
N HIS A 50 3.89 3.25 -6.70
CA HIS A 50 3.07 2.05 -6.67
C HIS A 50 1.60 2.42 -6.89
N GLU A 51 0.97 1.69 -7.80
CA GLU A 51 -0.48 1.70 -7.99
C GLU A 51 -1.19 1.06 -6.80
N PRO A 52 -2.44 1.42 -6.52
CA PRO A 52 -3.17 0.87 -5.39
C PRO A 52 -3.32 -0.65 -5.54
N GLN A 53 -2.59 -1.37 -4.70
CA GLN A 53 -2.52 -2.84 -4.75
C GLN A 53 -3.75 -3.49 -4.10
N PHE A 54 -4.40 -2.80 -3.17
CA PHE A 54 -5.53 -3.33 -2.42
C PHE A 54 -6.82 -2.91 -3.10
N HIS A 55 -7.58 -3.87 -3.61
CA HIS A 55 -8.87 -3.60 -4.24
C HIS A 55 -10.00 -4.09 -3.34
N CYS A 56 -11.12 -3.40 -3.37
CA CYS A 56 -12.36 -3.91 -2.80
C CYS A 56 -12.93 -4.97 -3.74
N THR A 57 -13.44 -6.05 -3.17
CA THR A 57 -14.12 -7.13 -3.91
C THR A 57 -15.59 -6.80 -4.19
N VAL A 58 -16.16 -5.82 -3.48
CA VAL A 58 -17.58 -5.46 -3.54
C VAL A 58 -17.83 -4.28 -4.47
N CYS A 59 -16.84 -3.40 -4.66
CA CYS A 59 -16.96 -2.22 -5.50
C CYS A 59 -15.61 -1.91 -6.20
N PRO A 60 -15.57 -1.00 -7.19
CA PRO A 60 -14.34 -0.72 -7.94
C PRO A 60 -13.30 0.11 -7.15
N TYR A 61 -13.48 0.30 -5.84
CA TYR A 61 -12.58 1.08 -5.01
C TYR A 61 -11.21 0.40 -4.86
N ARG A 62 -10.15 1.19 -4.93
CA ARG A 62 -8.76 0.74 -4.75
C ARG A 62 -8.03 1.63 -3.76
N ALA A 63 -7.27 1.01 -2.87
CA ALA A 63 -6.48 1.66 -1.84
C ALA A 63 -4.99 1.29 -1.97
N LYS A 64 -4.13 2.23 -1.55
CA LYS A 64 -2.67 2.02 -1.48
C LYS A 64 -2.23 1.33 -0.20
N LEU A 65 -3.07 1.34 0.85
CA LEU A 65 -2.79 0.69 2.13
C LEU A 65 -3.99 -0.14 2.58
N ARG A 66 -3.72 -1.25 3.28
CA ARG A 66 -4.74 -2.12 3.86
C ARG A 66 -5.65 -1.40 4.86
N GLU A 67 -5.10 -0.49 5.66
CA GLU A 67 -5.86 0.29 6.65
C GLU A 67 -6.98 1.12 5.99
N HIS A 68 -6.69 1.74 4.85
CA HIS A 68 -7.69 2.49 4.07
C HIS A 68 -8.76 1.57 3.49
N LEU A 69 -8.38 0.37 3.03
CA LEU A 69 -9.35 -0.61 2.54
C LEU A 69 -10.27 -1.08 3.69
N LYS A 70 -9.70 -1.41 4.86
CA LYS A 70 -10.48 -1.82 6.04
C LYS A 70 -11.48 -0.74 6.48
N SER A 71 -11.05 0.52 6.54
CA SER A 71 -11.96 1.64 6.82
C SER A 71 -13.02 1.83 5.73
N HIS A 72 -12.66 1.64 4.47
CA HIS A 72 -13.61 1.67 3.35
C HIS A 72 -14.67 0.58 3.50
N TYR A 73 -14.27 -0.67 3.79
CA TYR A 73 -15.22 -1.74 4.10
C TYR A 73 -16.12 -1.34 5.26
N ALA A 74 -15.57 -1.00 6.43
CA ALA A 74 -16.38 -0.61 7.60
C ALA A 74 -17.38 0.52 7.33
N ALA A 75 -17.05 1.47 6.44
CA ALA A 75 -17.91 2.61 6.11
C ALA A 75 -18.87 2.39 4.93
N LYS A 76 -18.52 1.53 3.97
CA LYS A 76 -19.25 1.36 2.69
C LYS A 76 -19.84 -0.02 2.50
N HIS A 77 -19.33 -1.02 3.21
CA HIS A 77 -19.73 -2.41 3.15
C HIS A 77 -19.85 -2.96 4.58
N VAL A 78 -21.06 -2.99 5.13
CA VAL A 78 -21.33 -3.63 6.41
C VAL A 78 -21.09 -5.14 6.23
N THR A 79 -19.86 -5.58 6.46
CA THR A 79 -19.40 -6.95 6.25
C THR A 79 -18.70 -7.39 7.52
N THR A 80 -19.26 -8.37 8.21
CA THR A 80 -18.64 -9.02 9.35
C THR A 80 -17.45 -9.80 8.82
N ILE A 81 -16.23 -9.38 9.16
CA ILE A 81 -15.02 -10.17 8.86
C ILE A 81 -15.05 -11.35 9.83
N VAL A 82 -15.55 -12.50 9.39
CA VAL A 82 -15.48 -13.72 10.19
C VAL A 82 -14.08 -14.28 10.01
N SER A 83 -13.30 -14.28 11.09
CA SER A 83 -11.98 -14.91 11.13
C SER A 83 -12.18 -16.39 11.40
N ASP A 84 -12.44 -17.18 10.36
CA ASP A 84 -12.53 -18.63 10.49
C ASP A 84 -11.13 -19.21 10.80
N PRO A 85 -10.96 -19.97 11.90
CA PRO A 85 -9.66 -20.50 12.31
C PRO A 85 -9.15 -21.69 11.46
N ASP A 86 -9.93 -22.16 10.46
CA ASP A 86 -9.67 -23.42 9.73
C ASP A 86 -9.20 -23.21 8.28
N THR A 87 -9.37 -22.03 7.69
CA THR A 87 -8.92 -21.72 6.33
C THR A 87 -7.85 -20.64 6.33
N GLU A 88 -6.70 -20.90 5.72
CA GLU A 88 -5.59 -19.94 5.49
C GLU A 88 -5.96 -18.81 4.49
N TYR A 89 -7.24 -18.44 4.44
CA TYR A 89 -7.75 -17.39 3.57
C TYR A 89 -8.90 -16.65 4.26
N ASP A 90 -8.77 -15.33 4.35
CA ASP A 90 -9.81 -14.43 4.87
C ASP A 90 -10.95 -14.37 3.84
N HIS A 91 -12.05 -15.09 4.08
CA HIS A 91 -13.23 -15.06 3.22
C HIS A 91 -14.19 -13.97 3.65
N VAL A 92 -14.45 -13.01 2.76
CA VAL A 92 -15.49 -11.99 2.91
C VAL A 92 -16.86 -12.59 2.57
N VAL A 93 -17.64 -12.97 3.59
CA VAL A 93 -19.03 -13.40 3.39
C VAL A 93 -19.91 -12.16 3.20
N LEU A 94 -20.41 -11.97 1.97
CA LEU A 94 -21.41 -10.95 1.70
C LEU A 94 -22.73 -11.40 2.30
N LEU A 95 -23.18 -10.75 3.38
CA LEU A 95 -24.59 -10.74 3.74
C LEU A 95 -25.34 -9.84 2.74
N THR A 96 -25.36 -10.23 1.47
CA THR A 96 -26.46 -9.83 0.60
C THR A 96 -27.67 -10.58 1.15
N GLY A 97 -28.38 -9.97 2.09
CA GLY A 97 -29.69 -10.44 2.49
C GLY A 97 -30.57 -10.49 1.24
N SER A 98 -30.76 -11.67 0.68
CA SER A 98 -31.93 -11.93 -0.16
C SER A 98 -33.13 -12.02 0.78
N ALA A 99 -33.64 -10.87 1.17
CA ALA A 99 -35.07 -10.74 1.43
C ALA A 99 -35.75 -10.66 0.05
N TYR A 100 -35.94 -11.83 -0.56
CA TYR A 100 -36.87 -12.20 -1.65
C TYR A 100 -36.50 -13.66 -2.01
N GLU A 101 -37.34 -14.69 -1.97
CA GLU A 101 -38.72 -14.92 -1.50
C GLU A 101 -38.70 -16.20 -0.63
#